data_AF-A0A7S0Y013-F1
#
_entry.id   AF-A0A7S0Y013-F1
#
_cell.length_a   1.000
_cell.length_b   1.000
_cell.length_c   1.000
_cell.angle_alpha   90.00
_cell.angle_beta   90.00
_cell.angle_gamma   90.00
#
_symmetry.space_group_name_H-M   'P 1'
#
loop_
_entity.id
_entity.type
_entity.pdbx_description
1 polymer ?
#
loop_
_entity_poly.entity_id
_entity_poly.type
_entity_poly.pdbx_seq_one_letter_code
_entity_poly.pdbx_strand_id
1 'polypeptide(L)'
;ELANMEAQMQQLLHPPVVEQEEEEKPKVDEGKKATVEELMDSGKFKTPRVLGTYKINPKTFKGKTINPTPVQQMLSLIANILEEKARADAVDDSVSNDRQSLPEFLKDTLIHRFGLKSIALTNLQALILGVRKGAKGDESKGDDTPRRLRVFGYLSGILDHDGWHEDLSNFVLDALGSMFRRENIKENMDHGPKKNLAVDAALALESTTDAWGRYAFGAIPPDMHDRIVDMAREAGGALRLHDWLELIVMRWLDASHQVQKDMLSTFIAHDSNGDGVLDFEEFKGMVNALINATGSGEGEEAPPVDEKLVSKIFSEALEESGHMDPGGDGDAMVPQAFVRVARQYRLSTSHKPISSPAHAIAPAES
;
A
#
# COMPACT_ATOMS: atom_id res chain seq x y z
N GLU A 1 16.72 31.70 84.06
CA GLU A 1 15.50 31.84 83.24
C GLU A 1 15.77 32.52 81.90
N LEU A 2 16.46 33.67 81.84
CA LEU A 2 16.86 34.32 80.57
C LEU A 2 17.71 33.46 79.62
N ALA A 3 18.68 32.69 80.14
CA ALA A 3 19.48 31.78 79.32
C ALA A 3 18.69 30.61 78.70
N ASN A 4 17.55 30.24 79.30
CA ASN A 4 16.71 29.17 78.78
C ASN A 4 15.75 29.66 77.69
N MET A 5 15.41 30.96 77.73
CA MET A 5 14.60 31.63 76.71
C MET A 5 15.40 31.90 75.43
N GLU A 6 16.70 32.21 75.58
CA GLU A 6 17.61 32.46 74.45
C GLU A 6 17.92 31.17 73.65
N ALA A 7 17.99 30.03 74.34
CA ALA A 7 18.13 28.72 73.70
C ALA A 7 16.86 28.28 72.93
N GLN A 8 15.67 28.63 73.43
CA GLN A 8 14.41 28.34 72.73
C GLN A 8 14.19 29.24 71.51
N MET A 9 14.67 30.48 71.53
CA MET A 9 14.61 31.37 70.36
C MET A 9 15.56 30.94 69.23
N GLN A 10 16.72 30.35 69.55
CA GLN A 10 17.63 29.83 68.51
C GLN A 10 17.08 28.56 67.81
N GLN A 11 16.27 27.75 68.49
CA GLN A 11 15.61 26.60 67.88
C GLN A 11 14.47 26.97 66.92
N LEU A 12 13.86 28.15 67.06
CA LEU A 12 12.78 28.63 66.18
C LEU A 12 13.28 29.30 64.88
N LEU A 13 14.59 29.57 64.79
CA LEU A 13 15.21 30.20 63.61
C LEU A 13 15.79 29.21 62.59
N HIS A 14 15.77 27.91 62.90
CA HIS A 14 16.14 26.87 61.96
C HIS A 14 14.86 26.21 61.46
N PRO A 15 14.39 26.51 60.22
CA PRO A 15 13.29 25.75 59.66
C PRO A 15 13.66 24.27 59.64
N PRO A 16 12.70 23.35 59.88
CA PRO A 16 12.98 21.93 59.75
C PRO A 16 13.54 21.69 58.35
N VAL A 17 14.73 21.11 58.28
CA VAL A 17 15.25 20.53 57.05
C VAL A 17 14.25 19.45 56.70
N VAL A 18 13.35 19.77 55.78
CA VAL A 18 12.56 18.78 55.06
C VAL A 18 13.62 17.97 54.35
N GLU A 19 13.94 16.79 54.89
CA GLU A 19 14.56 15.73 54.10
C GLU A 19 13.62 15.53 52.92
N GLN A 20 13.98 16.16 51.80
CA GLN A 20 13.45 15.78 50.51
C GLN A 20 13.92 14.34 50.36
N GLU A 21 13.03 13.39 50.65
CA GLU A 21 13.08 12.11 49.97
C GLU A 21 13.14 12.48 48.49
N GLU A 22 14.35 12.41 47.92
CA GLU A 22 14.52 12.32 46.48
C GLU A 22 13.70 11.08 46.11
N GLU A 23 12.45 11.31 45.68
CA GLU A 23 11.74 10.36 44.84
C GLU A 23 12.72 10.08 43.70
N GLU A 24 13.40 8.95 43.81
CA GLU A 24 14.18 8.35 42.76
C GLU A 24 13.19 8.19 41.61
N LYS A 25 13.16 9.21 40.72
CA LYS A 25 12.42 9.11 39.48
C LYS A 25 12.86 7.79 38.88
N PRO A 26 11.93 6.85 38.60
CA PRO A 26 12.31 5.59 38.00
C PRO A 26 13.17 5.95 36.80
N LYS A 27 14.40 5.42 36.78
CA LYS A 27 15.22 5.46 35.57
C LYS A 27 14.39 4.76 34.52
N VAL A 28 13.68 5.56 33.72
CA VAL A 28 13.06 5.11 32.48
C VAL A 28 14.27 4.65 31.69
N ASP A 29 14.40 3.33 31.59
CA ASP A 29 15.34 2.70 30.69
C ASP A 29 15.06 3.34 29.33
N GLU A 30 15.95 4.20 28.84
CA GLU A 30 15.82 4.83 27.53
C GLU A 30 15.92 3.68 26.52
N GLY A 31 14.77 3.04 26.29
CA GLY A 31 14.63 1.91 25.42
C GLY A 31 15.23 2.28 24.07
N LYS A 32 16.12 1.42 23.57
CA LYS A 32 16.69 1.59 22.25
C LYS A 32 15.53 1.67 21.24
N LYS A 33 15.25 2.87 20.71
CA LYS A 33 14.24 3.07 19.68
C LYS A 33 14.52 2.14 18.49
N ALA A 34 13.47 1.51 17.97
CA ALA A 34 13.57 0.64 16.80
C ALA A 34 14.07 1.43 15.58
N THR A 35 14.93 0.84 14.75
CA THR A 35 15.34 1.45 13.48
C THR A 35 14.34 1.13 12.36
N VAL A 36 14.37 1.90 11.26
CA VAL A 36 13.53 1.62 10.08
C VAL A 36 13.79 0.21 9.56
N GLU A 37 15.05 -0.20 9.48
CA GLU A 37 15.45 -1.54 9.04
C GLU A 37 14.91 -2.63 9.97
N GLU A 38 14.98 -2.43 11.29
CA GLU A 38 14.43 -3.37 12.28
C GLU A 38 12.90 -3.52 12.12
N LEU A 39 12.18 -2.43 11.85
CA LEU A 39 10.74 -2.47 11.59
C LEU A 39 10.40 -3.16 10.26
N MET A 40 11.18 -2.88 9.21
CA MET A 40 11.01 -3.51 7.89
C MET A 40 11.31 -5.01 7.90
N ASP A 41 12.41 -5.43 8.53
CA ASP A 41 12.88 -6.82 8.58
C ASP A 41 12.19 -7.64 9.66
N SER A 42 11.36 -7.01 10.50
CA SER A 42 10.83 -7.61 11.71
C SER A 42 10.16 -8.97 11.48
N GLY A 43 9.69 -9.31 10.28
CA GLY A 43 9.17 -10.64 9.89
C GLY A 43 7.99 -11.16 10.73
N LYS A 44 7.62 -10.38 11.75
CA LYS A 44 6.62 -10.65 12.78
C LYS A 44 5.23 -10.23 12.30
N PHE A 45 5.15 -9.24 11.42
CA PHE A 45 3.89 -8.74 10.92
C PHE A 45 3.33 -9.64 9.83
N LYS A 46 2.07 -10.04 10.00
CA LYS A 46 1.37 -10.87 9.04
C LYS A 46 1.07 -10.09 7.77
N THR A 47 0.93 -10.82 6.66
CA THR A 47 0.44 -10.33 5.38
C THR A 47 -0.78 -9.40 5.56
N PRO A 48 -0.87 -8.29 4.79
CA PRO A 48 -2.02 -7.38 4.77
C PRO A 48 -3.37 -8.12 4.75
N ARG A 49 -4.39 -7.58 5.43
CA ARG A 49 -5.73 -8.20 5.53
C ARG A 49 -6.27 -8.67 4.18
N VAL A 50 -6.10 -7.84 3.15
CA VAL A 50 -6.57 -8.10 1.78
C VAL A 50 -5.95 -9.36 1.16
N LEU A 51 -4.69 -9.65 1.46
CA LEU A 51 -4.00 -10.87 1.00
C LEU A 51 -4.43 -12.11 1.81
N GLY A 52 -5.10 -11.91 2.94
CA GLY A 52 -5.83 -12.96 3.65
C GLY A 52 -6.85 -13.70 2.77
N THR A 53 -7.28 -13.08 1.68
CA THR A 53 -8.11 -13.69 0.63
C THR A 53 -7.52 -14.98 0.04
N TYR A 54 -6.19 -15.10 0.02
CA TYR A 54 -5.47 -16.28 -0.47
C TYR A 54 -5.24 -17.36 0.60
N LYS A 55 -5.62 -17.12 1.86
CA LYS A 55 -5.57 -18.12 2.94
C LYS A 55 -6.72 -19.11 2.77
N ILE A 56 -6.51 -20.12 1.93
CA ILE A 56 -7.51 -21.16 1.66
C ILE A 56 -7.33 -22.30 2.66
N ASN A 57 -8.42 -22.65 3.37
CA ASN A 57 -8.40 -23.76 4.32
C ASN A 57 -8.07 -25.08 3.58
N PRO A 58 -7.00 -25.82 3.98
CA PRO A 58 -6.63 -27.09 3.35
C PRO A 58 -7.76 -28.13 3.29
N LYS A 59 -8.70 -28.08 4.25
CA LYS A 59 -9.88 -28.97 4.28
C LYS A 59 -10.79 -28.79 3.05
N THR A 60 -10.74 -27.62 2.39
CA THR A 60 -11.50 -27.34 1.16
C THR A 60 -11.15 -28.32 0.04
N PHE A 61 -9.92 -28.84 0.03
CA PHE A 61 -9.41 -29.66 -1.08
C PHE A 61 -9.72 -31.16 -0.93
N LYS A 62 -10.20 -31.64 0.23
CA LYS A 62 -10.63 -33.03 0.47
C LYS A 62 -9.71 -34.11 -0.15
N GLY A 63 -8.39 -33.97 0.01
CA GLY A 63 -7.40 -34.93 -0.52
C GLY A 63 -7.12 -34.85 -2.03
N LYS A 64 -7.62 -33.83 -2.73
CA LYS A 64 -7.30 -33.58 -4.13
C LYS A 64 -5.93 -32.94 -4.27
N THR A 65 -5.08 -33.51 -5.12
CA THR A 65 -3.87 -32.84 -5.60
C THR A 65 -4.25 -31.74 -6.57
N ILE A 66 -3.80 -30.52 -6.29
CA ILE A 66 -4.08 -29.35 -7.13
C ILE A 66 -2.89 -29.13 -8.03
N ASN A 67 -3.13 -29.22 -9.33
CA ASN A 67 -2.12 -28.93 -10.33
C ASN A 67 -2.18 -27.46 -10.75
N PRO A 68 -1.04 -26.86 -11.13
CA PRO A 68 -1.03 -25.53 -11.72
C PRO A 68 -1.95 -25.44 -12.95
N THR A 69 -2.66 -24.33 -13.08
CA THR A 69 -3.48 -24.05 -14.27
C THR A 69 -2.58 -24.04 -15.53
N PRO A 70 -2.99 -24.68 -16.64
CA PRO A 70 -2.24 -24.63 -17.90
C PRO A 70 -1.97 -23.19 -18.34
N VAL A 71 -0.76 -22.92 -18.83
CA VAL A 71 -0.28 -21.55 -19.14
C VAL A 71 -1.26 -20.77 -20.01
N GLN A 72 -1.70 -21.33 -21.15
CA GLN A 72 -2.60 -20.60 -22.05
C GLN A 72 -3.95 -20.27 -21.39
N GLN A 73 -4.51 -21.19 -20.60
CA GLN A 73 -5.74 -20.95 -19.86
C GLN A 73 -5.55 -19.88 -18.80
N MET A 74 -4.40 -19.88 -18.13
CA MET A 74 -4.04 -18.88 -17.13
C MET A 74 -3.87 -17.49 -17.74
N LEU A 75 -3.18 -17.37 -18.88
CA LEU A 75 -2.99 -16.09 -19.58
C LEU A 75 -4.32 -15.49 -20.05
N SER A 76 -5.21 -16.30 -20.62
CA SER A 76 -6.55 -15.86 -21.03
C SER A 76 -7.43 -15.49 -19.83
N LEU A 77 -7.36 -16.27 -18.75
CA LEU A 77 -8.05 -15.96 -17.49
C LEU A 77 -7.60 -14.62 -16.92
N ILE A 78 -6.28 -14.38 -16.84
CA ILE A 78 -5.68 -13.13 -16.37
C ILE A 78 -6.15 -11.95 -17.21
N ALA A 79 -6.07 -12.06 -18.54
CA ALA A 79 -6.52 -11.00 -19.44
C ALA A 79 -8.00 -10.64 -19.22
N ASN A 80 -8.86 -11.65 -19.01
CA ASN A 80 -10.27 -11.42 -18.73
C ASN A 80 -10.51 -10.74 -17.37
N ILE A 81 -9.78 -11.15 -16.32
CA ILE A 81 -9.90 -10.54 -14.99
C ILE A 81 -9.49 -9.07 -15.01
N LEU A 82 -8.39 -8.73 -15.69
CA LEU A 82 -7.93 -7.34 -15.77
C LEU A 82 -8.96 -6.44 -16.48
N GLU A 83 -9.57 -6.92 -17.56
CA GLU A 83 -10.64 -6.20 -18.26
C GLU A 83 -11.93 -6.09 -17.45
N GLU A 84 -12.38 -7.19 -16.82
CA GLU A 84 -13.55 -7.18 -15.93
C GLU A 84 -13.33 -6.22 -14.75
N LYS A 85 -12.13 -6.19 -14.18
CA LYS A 85 -11.77 -5.28 -13.09
C LYS A 85 -11.76 -3.82 -13.54
N ALA A 86 -11.12 -3.50 -14.66
CA ALA A 86 -11.10 -2.13 -15.18
C ALA A 86 -12.51 -1.59 -15.46
N ARG A 87 -13.44 -2.45 -15.90
CA ARG A 87 -14.85 -2.08 -16.07
C ARG A 87 -15.56 -1.87 -14.73
N ALA A 88 -15.35 -2.75 -13.76
CA ALA A 88 -15.92 -2.59 -12.42
C ALA A 88 -15.45 -1.28 -11.78
N ASP A 89 -14.15 -0.97 -11.86
CA ASP A 89 -13.58 0.26 -11.32
C ASP A 89 -14.17 1.51 -11.95
N ALA A 90 -14.38 1.51 -13.26
CA ALA A 90 -15.02 2.63 -13.95
C ALA A 90 -16.47 2.83 -13.49
N VAL A 91 -17.19 1.76 -13.16
CA VAL A 91 -18.53 1.85 -12.58
C VAL A 91 -18.45 2.41 -11.17
N ASP A 92 -17.57 1.88 -10.32
CA ASP A 92 -17.39 2.35 -8.95
C ASP A 92 -17.02 3.83 -8.90
N ASP A 93 -16.10 4.28 -9.76
CA ASP A 93 -15.75 5.70 -9.90
C ASP A 93 -16.96 6.56 -10.27
N SER A 94 -17.79 6.10 -11.21
CA SER A 94 -18.94 6.86 -11.71
C SER A 94 -20.02 7.07 -10.66
N VAL A 95 -20.11 6.18 -9.66
CA VAL A 95 -21.05 6.27 -8.55
C VAL A 95 -20.38 6.64 -7.22
N SER A 96 -19.09 7.01 -7.25
CA SER A 96 -18.29 7.33 -6.05
C SER A 96 -18.25 6.23 -5.00
N ASN A 97 -18.26 4.97 -5.44
CA ASN A 97 -18.01 3.82 -4.58
C ASN A 97 -16.51 3.59 -4.41
N ASP A 98 -16.15 2.96 -3.28
CA ASP A 98 -14.81 2.44 -3.09
C ASP A 98 -14.57 1.27 -4.06
N ARG A 99 -13.42 1.31 -4.74
CA ARG A 99 -13.01 0.21 -5.61
C ARG A 99 -12.67 -1.02 -4.79
N GLN A 100 -13.08 -2.18 -5.28
CA GLN A 100 -12.64 -3.45 -4.70
C GLN A 100 -11.13 -3.69 -4.99
N SER A 101 -10.41 -4.29 -4.05
CA SER A 101 -9.01 -4.69 -4.29
C SER A 101 -8.91 -5.82 -5.32
N LEU A 102 -7.80 -5.90 -6.08
CA LEU A 102 -7.62 -7.00 -7.06
C LEU A 102 -7.63 -8.41 -6.42
N PRO A 103 -7.06 -8.66 -5.22
CA PRO A 103 -7.17 -9.97 -4.58
C PRO A 103 -8.61 -10.41 -4.31
N GLU A 104 -9.44 -9.51 -3.76
CA GLU A 104 -10.84 -9.78 -3.45
C GLU A 104 -11.65 -9.96 -4.74
N PHE A 105 -11.48 -9.06 -5.70
CA PHE A 105 -12.13 -9.13 -7.00
C PHE A 105 -11.80 -10.44 -7.74
N LEU A 106 -10.54 -10.88 -7.69
CA LEU A 106 -10.11 -12.14 -8.28
C LEU A 106 -10.87 -13.33 -7.67
N LYS A 107 -10.99 -13.38 -6.34
CA LYS A 107 -11.71 -14.47 -5.67
C LYS A 107 -13.20 -14.43 -6.00
N ASP A 108 -13.82 -13.26 -5.97
CA ASP A 108 -15.25 -13.11 -6.24
C ASP A 108 -15.60 -13.44 -7.69
N THR A 109 -14.76 -13.01 -8.64
CA THR A 109 -14.87 -13.36 -10.05
C THR A 109 -14.82 -14.88 -10.26
N LEU A 110 -13.91 -15.58 -9.57
CA LEU A 110 -13.84 -17.04 -9.66
C LEU A 110 -15.04 -17.71 -8.99
N ILE A 111 -15.54 -17.19 -7.87
CA ILE A 111 -16.76 -17.69 -7.22
C ILE A 111 -17.96 -17.55 -8.16
N HIS A 112 -18.13 -16.38 -8.77
CA HIS A 112 -19.19 -16.13 -9.74
C HIS A 112 -19.07 -17.06 -10.95
N ARG A 113 -17.86 -17.21 -11.51
CA ARG A 113 -17.63 -18.04 -12.71
C ARG A 113 -17.88 -19.54 -12.48
N PHE A 114 -17.49 -20.07 -11.32
CA PHE A 114 -17.60 -21.52 -11.05
C PHE A 114 -18.86 -21.91 -10.27
N GLY A 115 -19.61 -20.93 -9.74
CA GLY A 115 -20.88 -21.11 -9.01
C GLY A 115 -20.76 -21.75 -7.62
N LEU A 116 -19.79 -22.63 -7.40
CA LEU A 116 -19.52 -23.28 -6.13
C LEU A 116 -18.21 -22.78 -5.52
N LYS A 117 -18.29 -22.24 -4.30
CA LYS A 117 -17.14 -21.69 -3.55
C LYS A 117 -15.97 -22.67 -3.45
N SER A 118 -16.23 -23.96 -3.20
CA SER A 118 -15.16 -24.97 -3.12
C SER A 118 -14.41 -25.18 -4.44
N ILE A 119 -15.12 -25.13 -5.57
CA ILE A 119 -14.51 -25.25 -6.91
C ILE A 119 -13.73 -23.97 -7.24
N ALA A 120 -14.30 -22.80 -6.96
CA ALA A 120 -13.63 -21.53 -7.17
C ALA A 120 -12.32 -21.43 -6.37
N LEU A 121 -12.33 -21.81 -5.09
CA LEU A 121 -11.12 -21.83 -4.27
C LEU A 121 -10.09 -22.86 -4.76
N THR A 122 -10.52 -24.00 -5.31
CA THR A 122 -9.61 -24.97 -5.93
C THR A 122 -8.93 -24.37 -7.17
N ASN A 123 -9.68 -23.65 -8.01
CA ASN A 123 -9.13 -22.97 -9.19
C ASN A 123 -8.26 -21.77 -8.82
N LEU A 124 -8.61 -21.03 -7.76
CA LEU A 124 -7.77 -19.96 -7.23
C LEU A 124 -6.42 -20.51 -6.76
N GLN A 125 -6.41 -21.64 -6.05
CA GLN A 125 -5.17 -22.30 -5.64
C GLN A 125 -4.34 -22.78 -6.85
N ALA A 126 -4.99 -23.35 -7.87
CA ALA A 126 -4.31 -23.76 -9.11
C ALA A 126 -3.68 -22.57 -9.86
N LEU A 127 -4.37 -21.43 -9.87
CA LEU A 127 -3.87 -20.17 -10.43
C LEU A 127 -2.66 -19.66 -9.64
N ILE A 128 -2.74 -19.61 -8.30
CA ILE A 128 -1.63 -19.19 -7.43
C ILE A 128 -0.37 -20.04 -7.70
N LEU A 129 -0.53 -21.36 -7.76
CA LEU A 129 0.56 -22.28 -8.07
C LEU A 129 1.12 -22.04 -9.49
N GLY A 130 0.24 -21.80 -10.47
CA GLY A 130 0.61 -21.47 -11.85
C GLY A 130 1.43 -20.20 -11.96
N VAL A 131 0.97 -19.12 -11.34
CA VAL A 131 1.65 -17.82 -11.32
C VAL A 131 3.03 -17.94 -10.66
N ARG A 132 3.11 -18.51 -9.45
CA ARG A 132 4.37 -18.67 -8.72
C ARG A 132 5.40 -19.53 -9.46
N LYS A 133 4.94 -20.59 -10.14
CA LYS A 133 5.81 -21.46 -10.93
C LYS A 133 6.24 -20.78 -12.24
N GLY A 134 5.29 -20.17 -12.95
CA GLY A 134 5.52 -19.60 -14.28
C GLY A 134 6.33 -18.30 -14.26
N ALA A 135 6.19 -17.48 -13.22
CA ALA A 135 6.97 -16.24 -13.05
C ALA A 135 8.48 -16.48 -12.89
N LYS A 136 8.91 -17.70 -12.57
CA LYS A 136 10.32 -18.10 -12.47
C LYS A 136 10.88 -18.69 -13.76
N GLY A 137 10.10 -18.68 -14.85
CA GLY A 137 10.51 -19.23 -16.14
C GLY A 137 11.65 -18.44 -16.80
N ASP A 138 12.31 -19.08 -17.77
CA ASP A 138 13.40 -18.50 -18.55
C ASP A 138 12.85 -17.67 -19.73
N GLU A 139 13.22 -16.39 -19.77
CA GLU A 139 12.79 -15.40 -20.77
C GLU A 139 13.62 -15.45 -22.07
N SER A 140 14.74 -16.21 -22.09
CA SER A 140 15.69 -16.23 -23.21
C SER A 140 15.15 -16.78 -24.54
N LYS A 141 13.93 -17.35 -24.53
CA LYS A 141 13.31 -18.00 -25.70
C LYS A 141 12.33 -17.12 -26.48
N GLY A 142 12.27 -15.81 -26.18
CA GLY A 142 11.28 -14.90 -26.76
C GLY A 142 9.85 -15.27 -26.34
N ASP A 143 9.72 -15.85 -25.14
CA ASP A 143 8.45 -16.20 -24.50
C ASP A 143 8.19 -15.19 -23.38
N ASP A 144 7.15 -14.37 -23.53
CA ASP A 144 6.80 -13.36 -22.53
C ASP A 144 5.97 -13.95 -21.37
N THR A 145 5.71 -15.25 -21.35
CA THR A 145 4.96 -15.92 -20.27
C THR A 145 5.50 -15.59 -18.88
N PRO A 146 6.82 -15.74 -18.58
CA PRO A 146 7.33 -15.48 -17.24
C PRO A 146 7.06 -14.03 -16.81
N ARG A 147 7.36 -13.07 -17.69
CA ARG A 147 7.11 -11.64 -17.48
C ARG A 147 5.65 -11.33 -17.20
N ARG A 148 4.74 -11.85 -18.04
CA ARG A 148 3.28 -11.67 -17.88
C ARG A 148 2.76 -12.19 -16.54
N LEU A 149 3.23 -13.37 -16.14
CA LEU A 149 2.86 -13.98 -14.87
C LEU A 149 3.51 -13.26 -13.69
N ARG A 150 4.71 -12.71 -13.85
CA ARG A 150 5.38 -11.88 -12.84
C ARG A 150 4.61 -10.59 -12.60
N VAL A 151 4.30 -9.85 -13.67
CA VAL A 151 3.46 -8.64 -13.63
C VAL A 151 2.15 -8.93 -12.91
N PHE A 152 1.36 -9.89 -13.39
CA PHE A 152 0.09 -10.23 -12.75
C PHE A 152 0.26 -10.68 -11.29
N GLY A 153 1.30 -11.45 -11.02
CA GLY A 153 1.64 -11.91 -9.68
C GLY A 153 1.87 -10.77 -8.69
N TYR A 154 2.54 -9.70 -9.13
CA TYR A 154 2.68 -8.48 -8.34
C TYR A 154 1.38 -7.69 -8.26
N LEU A 155 0.65 -7.46 -9.37
CA LEU A 155 -0.63 -6.73 -9.31
C LEU A 155 -1.59 -7.35 -8.29
N SER A 156 -1.67 -8.68 -8.29
CA SER A 156 -2.57 -9.45 -7.43
C SER A 156 -2.00 -9.73 -6.03
N GLY A 157 -0.73 -9.43 -5.75
CA GLY A 157 -0.10 -9.80 -4.47
C GLY A 157 0.04 -11.30 -4.24
N ILE A 158 0.02 -12.11 -5.32
CA ILE A 158 0.35 -13.54 -5.28
C ILE A 158 1.86 -13.75 -5.11
N LEU A 159 2.64 -12.84 -5.71
CA LEU A 159 4.07 -12.71 -5.53
C LEU A 159 4.33 -11.63 -4.49
N ASP A 160 5.15 -11.97 -3.51
CA ASP A 160 5.48 -11.09 -2.41
C ASP A 160 6.45 -10.00 -2.89
N HIS A 161 6.23 -8.77 -2.43
CA HIS A 161 7.13 -7.63 -2.62
C HIS A 161 6.92 -6.63 -1.49
N ASP A 162 7.99 -6.07 -0.92
CA ASP A 162 7.89 -5.18 0.25
C ASP A 162 7.14 -3.88 -0.09
N GLY A 163 7.31 -3.37 -1.31
CA GLY A 163 6.54 -2.26 -1.87
C GLY A 163 5.14 -2.62 -2.38
N TRP A 164 4.58 -3.80 -2.11
CA TRP A 164 3.25 -4.14 -2.63
C TRP A 164 2.12 -3.35 -1.92
N HIS A 165 1.12 -2.91 -2.69
CA HIS A 165 -0.12 -2.32 -2.18
C HIS A 165 -1.20 -2.38 -3.25
N GLU A 166 -2.47 -2.33 -2.84
CA GLU A 166 -3.65 -2.54 -3.70
C GLU A 166 -3.75 -1.53 -4.86
N ASP A 167 -3.25 -0.30 -4.66
CA ASP A 167 -3.19 0.73 -5.70
C ASP A 167 -2.31 0.41 -6.90
N LEU A 168 -1.38 -0.54 -6.78
CA LEU A 168 -0.58 -0.99 -7.93
C LEU A 168 -1.50 -1.47 -9.06
N SER A 169 -2.57 -2.18 -8.71
CA SER A 169 -3.55 -2.65 -9.69
C SER A 169 -4.34 -1.49 -10.30
N ASN A 170 -4.73 -0.49 -9.50
CA ASN A 170 -5.40 0.72 -9.97
C ASN A 170 -4.54 1.49 -10.96
N PHE A 171 -3.25 1.69 -10.63
CA PHE A 171 -2.26 2.33 -11.49
C PHE A 171 -2.15 1.63 -12.86
N VAL A 172 -1.94 0.32 -12.86
CA VAL A 172 -1.72 -0.42 -14.12
C VAL A 172 -2.99 -0.51 -14.96
N LEU A 173 -4.16 -0.68 -14.34
CA LEU A 173 -5.43 -0.73 -15.08
C LEU A 173 -5.81 0.63 -15.68
N ASP A 174 -5.47 1.74 -15.01
CA ASP A 174 -5.68 3.08 -15.56
C ASP A 174 -4.74 3.37 -16.74
N ALA A 175 -3.47 2.97 -16.64
CA ALA A 175 -2.51 3.06 -17.75
C ALA A 175 -2.94 2.20 -18.95
N LEU A 176 -3.37 0.95 -18.72
CA LEU A 176 -3.88 0.06 -19.77
C LEU A 176 -5.19 0.60 -20.37
N GLY A 177 -6.09 1.12 -19.55
CA GLY A 177 -7.35 1.70 -19.99
C GLY A 177 -7.16 2.92 -20.89
N SER A 178 -6.18 3.76 -20.58
CA SER A 178 -5.80 4.93 -21.40
C SER A 178 -5.21 4.51 -22.75
N MET A 179 -4.41 3.42 -22.78
CA MET A 179 -3.75 2.96 -23.99
C MET A 179 -4.66 2.15 -24.94
N PHE A 180 -5.52 1.26 -24.43
CA PHE A 180 -6.30 0.32 -25.27
C PHE A 180 -7.82 0.57 -25.29
N ARG A 181 -8.32 1.48 -24.45
CA ARG A 181 -9.71 1.49 -23.95
C ARG A 181 -9.99 0.27 -23.07
N ARG A 182 -10.79 0.47 -22.04
CA ARG A 182 -11.03 -0.53 -20.98
C ARG A 182 -11.64 -1.82 -21.54
N GLU A 183 -12.48 -1.71 -22.57
CA GLU A 183 -13.21 -2.82 -23.18
C GLU A 183 -12.35 -3.69 -24.12
N ASN A 184 -11.13 -3.25 -24.44
CA ASN A 184 -10.23 -3.98 -25.32
C ASN A 184 -8.94 -4.43 -24.60
N ILE A 185 -8.89 -4.33 -23.27
CA ILE A 185 -7.73 -4.78 -22.49
C ILE A 185 -7.50 -6.27 -22.76
N LYS A 186 -8.55 -7.09 -22.77
CA LYS A 186 -8.42 -8.53 -23.00
C LYS A 186 -7.94 -8.82 -24.41
N GLU A 187 -8.43 -8.13 -25.43
CA GLU A 187 -8.00 -8.35 -26.82
C GLU A 187 -6.50 -8.11 -26.99
N ASN A 188 -5.96 -7.10 -26.31
CA ASN A 188 -4.54 -6.76 -26.37
C ASN A 188 -3.68 -7.62 -25.43
N MET A 189 -4.24 -8.19 -24.36
CA MET A 189 -3.50 -9.04 -23.42
C MET A 189 -3.60 -10.54 -23.76
N ASP A 190 -4.70 -11.02 -24.34
CA ASP A 190 -4.96 -12.44 -24.62
C ASP A 190 -4.36 -12.90 -25.95
N HIS A 191 -3.05 -12.70 -26.09
CA HIS A 191 -2.29 -13.26 -27.20
C HIS A 191 -1.40 -14.42 -26.76
N GLY A 192 -1.00 -15.22 -27.74
CA GLY A 192 -0.05 -16.31 -27.53
C GLY A 192 1.29 -15.83 -26.96
N PRO A 193 2.03 -16.70 -26.27
CA PRO A 193 3.25 -16.36 -25.53
C PRO A 193 4.39 -15.79 -26.39
N LYS A 194 4.39 -16.12 -27.69
CA LYS A 194 5.41 -15.69 -28.66
C LYS A 194 5.03 -14.44 -29.45
N LYS A 195 3.82 -13.89 -29.24
CA LYS A 195 3.38 -12.68 -29.94
C LYS A 195 3.92 -11.47 -29.18
N ASN A 196 4.83 -10.75 -29.82
CA ASN A 196 5.36 -9.50 -29.31
C ASN A 196 4.44 -8.36 -29.72
N LEU A 197 3.49 -8.01 -28.86
CA LEU A 197 2.63 -6.86 -29.13
C LEU A 197 3.44 -5.58 -28.92
N ALA A 198 3.46 -4.74 -29.95
CA ALA A 198 4.10 -3.44 -29.91
C ALA A 198 3.04 -2.35 -29.66
N VAL A 199 3.40 -1.36 -28.87
CA VAL A 199 2.58 -0.19 -28.54
C VAL A 199 3.34 1.10 -28.89
N ASP A 200 2.59 2.16 -29.11
CA ASP A 200 3.14 3.49 -29.34
C ASP A 200 3.82 4.01 -28.06
N ALA A 201 5.07 4.44 -28.18
CA ALA A 201 5.87 4.85 -27.03
C ALA A 201 5.39 6.19 -26.43
N ALA A 202 4.87 7.11 -27.25
CA ALA A 202 4.35 8.38 -26.77
C ALA A 202 3.05 8.17 -25.99
N LEU A 203 2.15 7.33 -26.50
CA LEU A 203 0.92 6.96 -25.80
C LEU A 203 1.21 6.19 -24.50
N ALA A 204 2.20 5.29 -24.49
CA ALA A 204 2.62 4.58 -23.29
C ALA A 204 3.17 5.55 -22.22
N LEU A 205 3.94 6.56 -22.64
CA LEU A 205 4.48 7.59 -21.75
C LEU A 205 3.39 8.47 -21.15
N GLU A 206 2.45 8.94 -21.98
CA GLU A 206 1.30 9.73 -21.56
C GLU A 206 0.43 8.93 -20.57
N SER A 207 0.06 7.70 -20.93
CA SER A 207 -0.74 6.81 -20.08
C SER A 207 -0.05 6.51 -18.74
N THR A 208 1.27 6.36 -18.74
CA THR A 208 2.06 6.16 -17.52
C THR A 208 2.03 7.39 -16.64
N THR A 209 2.23 8.58 -17.23
CA THR A 209 2.31 9.86 -16.50
C THR A 209 0.97 10.19 -15.85
N ASP A 210 -0.13 10.03 -16.58
CA ASP A 210 -1.48 10.26 -16.08
C ASP A 210 -1.83 9.30 -14.93
N ALA A 211 -1.58 8.01 -15.13
CA ALA A 211 -1.86 7.01 -14.10
C ALA A 211 -0.96 7.20 -12.87
N TRP A 212 0.31 7.62 -13.05
CA TRP A 212 1.23 7.91 -11.96
C TRP A 212 0.70 9.05 -11.08
N GLY A 213 0.28 10.15 -11.70
CA GLY A 213 -0.30 11.29 -10.97
C GLY A 213 -1.57 10.94 -10.19
N ARG A 214 -2.31 9.90 -10.59
CA ARG A 214 -3.53 9.46 -9.89
C ARG A 214 -3.26 8.45 -8.77
N TYR A 215 -2.37 7.49 -8.98
CA TYR A 215 -2.26 6.31 -8.10
C TYR A 215 -0.88 6.09 -7.49
N ALA A 216 0.16 6.73 -8.00
CA ALA A 216 1.51 6.59 -7.46
C ALA A 216 1.79 7.67 -6.41
N PHE A 217 3.07 7.94 -6.17
CA PHE A 217 3.53 8.78 -5.08
C PHE A 217 4.30 9.97 -5.64
N GLY A 218 3.65 11.15 -5.61
CA GLY A 218 4.26 12.39 -6.05
C GLY A 218 4.62 12.42 -7.54
N ALA A 219 5.73 13.08 -7.87
CA ALA A 219 6.19 13.19 -9.25
C ALA A 219 6.66 11.84 -9.82
N ILE A 220 6.50 11.68 -11.13
CA ILE A 220 7.05 10.52 -11.85
C ILE A 220 8.58 10.49 -11.71
N PRO A 221 9.21 9.32 -11.46
CA PRO A 221 10.65 9.21 -11.39
C PRO A 221 11.30 9.77 -12.66
N PRO A 222 12.33 10.62 -12.53
CA PRO A 222 12.88 11.35 -13.67
C PRO A 222 13.47 10.42 -14.73
N ASP A 223 13.99 9.25 -14.33
CA ASP A 223 14.56 8.25 -15.22
C ASP A 223 13.51 7.37 -15.93
N MET A 224 12.24 7.45 -15.53
CA MET A 224 11.17 6.63 -16.09
C MET A 224 10.89 7.01 -17.56
N HIS A 225 10.88 8.32 -17.84
CA HIS A 225 10.70 8.85 -19.20
C HIS A 225 11.82 8.39 -20.13
N ASP A 226 13.07 8.61 -19.72
CA ASP A 226 14.25 8.20 -20.48
C ASP A 226 14.25 6.68 -20.73
N ARG A 227 13.87 5.88 -19.73
CA ARG A 227 13.85 4.43 -19.87
C ARG A 227 12.81 3.95 -20.87
N ILE A 228 11.61 4.54 -20.89
CA ILE A 228 10.57 4.19 -21.88
C ILE A 228 11.06 4.54 -23.29
N VAL A 229 11.70 5.70 -23.46
CA VAL A 229 12.24 6.14 -24.76
C VAL A 229 13.36 5.22 -25.23
N ASP A 230 14.27 4.83 -24.34
CA ASP A 230 15.37 3.93 -24.69
C ASP A 230 14.87 2.53 -25.05
N MET A 231 13.89 2.00 -24.31
CA MET A 231 13.25 0.73 -24.66
C MET A 231 12.58 0.77 -26.04
N ALA A 232 11.92 1.88 -26.39
CA ALA A 232 11.34 2.04 -27.72
C ALA A 232 12.42 2.11 -28.81
N ARG A 233 13.55 2.80 -28.55
CA ARG A 233 14.69 2.85 -29.49
C ARG A 233 15.31 1.47 -29.70
N GLU A 234 15.55 0.72 -28.63
CA GLU A 234 16.10 -0.64 -28.66
C GLU A 234 15.21 -1.60 -29.47
N ALA A 235 13.89 -1.42 -29.41
CA ALA A 235 12.90 -2.22 -30.12
C ALA A 235 12.53 -1.70 -31.51
N GLY A 236 13.31 -0.76 -32.09
CA GLY A 236 13.13 -0.29 -33.47
C GLY A 236 12.02 0.74 -33.64
N GLY A 237 11.73 1.52 -32.60
CA GLY A 237 10.78 2.65 -32.62
C GLY A 237 9.42 2.33 -32.02
N ALA A 238 9.15 1.08 -31.64
CA ALA A 238 7.91 0.68 -30.97
C ALA A 238 8.22 -0.01 -29.64
N LEU A 239 7.36 0.17 -28.64
CA LEU A 239 7.60 -0.36 -27.31
C LEU A 239 6.92 -1.74 -27.17
N ARG A 240 7.60 -2.75 -26.65
CA ARG A 240 6.96 -4.05 -26.39
C ARG A 240 6.06 -3.93 -25.16
N LEU A 241 4.79 -4.32 -25.30
CA LEU A 241 3.77 -4.14 -24.26
C LEU A 241 4.20 -4.70 -22.90
N HIS A 242 4.67 -5.95 -22.88
CA HIS A 242 4.98 -6.62 -21.62
C HIS A 242 6.25 -6.07 -20.97
N ASP A 243 7.21 -5.58 -21.76
CA ASP A 243 8.42 -4.93 -21.26
C ASP A 243 8.05 -3.62 -20.56
N TRP A 244 7.16 -2.82 -21.17
CA TRP A 244 6.62 -1.62 -20.56
C TRP A 244 5.83 -1.90 -19.28
N LEU A 245 4.95 -2.90 -19.29
CA LEU A 245 4.18 -3.28 -18.09
C LEU A 245 5.09 -3.71 -16.94
N GLU A 246 6.13 -4.49 -17.22
CA GLU A 246 7.10 -4.88 -16.19
C GLU A 246 7.86 -3.66 -15.67
N LEU A 247 8.32 -2.76 -16.55
CA LEU A 247 8.99 -1.53 -16.13
C LEU A 247 8.11 -0.72 -15.18
N ILE A 248 6.87 -0.41 -15.55
CA ILE A 248 6.03 0.48 -14.74
C ILE A 248 5.66 -0.17 -13.40
N VAL A 249 5.45 -1.48 -13.37
CA VAL A 249 5.18 -2.23 -12.13
C VAL A 249 6.39 -2.18 -11.20
N MET A 250 7.58 -2.48 -11.70
CA MET A 250 8.79 -2.48 -10.87
C MET A 250 9.11 -1.09 -10.34
N ARG A 251 8.97 -0.04 -11.18
CA ARG A 251 9.20 1.34 -10.72
C ARG A 251 8.17 1.81 -9.71
N TRP A 252 6.91 1.43 -9.88
CA TRP A 252 5.88 1.73 -8.89
C TRP A 252 6.17 1.03 -7.56
N LEU A 253 6.57 -0.24 -7.60
CA LEU A 253 6.94 -1.03 -6.41
C LEU A 253 8.15 -0.44 -5.68
N ASP A 254 9.18 0.00 -6.40
CA ASP A 254 10.36 0.66 -5.82
C ASP A 254 9.98 1.99 -5.16
N ALA A 255 9.21 2.83 -5.85
CA ALA A 255 8.74 4.10 -5.31
C ALA A 255 7.86 3.88 -4.06
N SER A 256 6.96 2.90 -4.12
CA SER A 256 6.13 2.50 -3.00
C SER A 256 6.96 2.06 -1.78
N HIS A 257 8.01 1.26 -2.01
CA HIS A 257 8.89 0.79 -0.96
C HIS A 257 9.64 1.96 -0.29
N GLN A 258 10.08 2.95 -1.08
CA GLN A 258 10.71 4.14 -0.55
C GLN A 258 9.75 4.97 0.31
N VAL A 259 8.52 5.19 -0.15
CA VAL A 259 7.50 5.91 0.62
C VAL A 259 7.20 5.20 1.95
N GLN A 260 7.17 3.88 1.96
CA GLN A 260 7.03 3.11 3.19
C GLN A 260 8.17 3.38 4.17
N LYS A 261 9.43 3.44 3.69
CA LYS A 261 10.58 3.80 4.54
C LYS A 261 10.44 5.20 5.13
N ASP A 262 10.03 6.17 4.30
CA ASP A 262 9.87 7.55 4.71
C ASP A 262 8.74 7.69 5.77
N MET A 263 7.63 6.96 5.58
CA MET A 263 6.54 6.90 6.55
C MET A 263 6.97 6.23 7.87
N LEU A 264 7.73 5.13 7.82
CA LEU A 264 8.25 4.48 9.03
C LEU A 264 9.25 5.38 9.77
N SER A 265 10.09 6.11 9.04
CA SER A 265 10.98 7.10 9.65
C SER A 265 10.17 8.21 10.34
N THR A 266 9.05 8.62 9.74
CA THR A 266 8.15 9.62 10.33
C THR A 266 7.47 9.06 11.58
N PHE A 267 7.06 7.79 11.56
CA PHE A 267 6.48 7.08 12.71
C PHE A 267 7.45 7.07 13.89
N ILE A 268 8.69 6.62 13.70
CA ILE A 268 9.72 6.56 14.75
C ILE A 268 10.02 7.95 15.33
N ALA A 269 9.94 9.00 14.51
CA ALA A 269 10.15 10.38 14.96
C ALA A 269 9.04 10.89 15.88
N HIS A 270 7.81 10.35 15.77
CA HIS A 270 6.66 10.77 16.56
C HIS A 270 6.33 9.83 17.73
N ASP A 271 6.89 8.61 17.73
CA ASP A 271 6.93 7.69 18.87
C ASP A 271 7.85 8.31 19.96
N SER A 272 7.25 9.12 20.82
CA SER A 272 7.97 9.99 21.75
C SER A 272 8.50 9.19 22.93
N ASN A 273 7.75 8.19 23.38
CA ASN A 273 8.11 7.32 24.49
C ASN A 273 9.02 6.14 24.08
N GLY A 274 9.14 5.84 22.78
CA GLY A 274 9.98 4.78 22.24
C GLY A 274 9.43 3.37 22.47
N ASP A 275 8.13 3.22 22.70
CA ASP A 275 7.50 1.93 22.97
C ASP A 275 7.19 1.13 21.69
N GLY A 276 7.44 1.72 20.52
CA GLY A 276 7.26 1.10 19.21
C GLY A 276 5.81 1.12 18.71
N VAL A 277 4.92 1.82 19.41
CA VAL A 277 3.53 2.08 19.01
C VAL A 277 3.26 3.58 19.03
N LEU A 278 2.11 4.02 18.52
CA LEU A 278 1.67 5.42 18.64
C LEU A 278 0.36 5.45 19.39
N ASP A 279 0.30 6.27 20.44
CA ASP A 279 -0.98 6.66 21.01
C ASP A 279 -1.71 7.67 20.08
N PHE A 280 -2.93 8.05 20.45
CA PHE A 280 -3.73 8.95 19.63
C PHE A 280 -3.13 10.36 19.49
N GLU A 281 -2.47 10.89 20.53
CA GLU A 281 -1.90 12.24 20.51
C GLU A 281 -0.61 12.28 19.68
N GLU A 282 0.24 11.26 19.80
CA GLU A 282 1.43 11.09 18.96
C GLU A 282 1.04 10.93 17.49
N PHE A 283 0.03 10.09 17.21
CA PHE A 283 -0.51 9.92 15.87
C PHE A 283 -1.09 11.21 15.30
N LYS A 284 -1.87 11.95 16.10
CA LYS A 284 -2.42 13.25 15.69
C LYS A 284 -1.31 14.24 15.35
N GLY A 285 -0.26 14.31 16.18
CA GLY A 285 0.93 15.12 15.91
C GLY A 285 1.60 14.76 14.59
N MET A 286 1.76 13.46 14.34
CA MET A 286 2.33 12.93 13.10
C MET A 286 1.50 13.28 11.85
N VAL A 287 0.19 13.06 11.89
CA VAL A 287 -0.70 13.37 10.76
C VAL A 287 -0.70 14.87 10.46
N ASN A 288 -0.69 15.72 11.50
CA ASN A 288 -0.55 17.16 11.33
C ASN A 288 0.77 17.52 10.65
N ALA A 289 1.88 16.91 11.06
CA ALA A 289 3.18 17.15 10.43
C ALA A 289 3.19 16.77 8.94
N LEU A 290 2.59 15.62 8.59
CA LEU A 290 2.49 15.14 7.20
C LEU A 290 1.60 16.04 6.32
N ILE A 291 0.44 16.46 6.82
CA ILE A 291 -0.46 17.37 6.10
C ILE A 291 0.17 18.76 5.94
N ASN A 292 0.83 19.27 6.97
CA ASN A 292 1.45 20.59 6.93
C ASN A 292 2.68 20.64 6.00
N ALA A 293 3.46 19.55 5.94
CA ALA A 293 4.60 19.41 5.04
C ALA A 293 4.19 19.40 3.55
N THR A 294 2.94 19.01 3.25
CA THR A 294 2.43 18.96 1.88
C THR A 294 1.68 20.22 1.45
N GLY A 295 1.10 20.97 2.40
CA GLY A 295 0.20 22.10 2.13
C GLY A 295 0.80 23.50 2.15
N SER A 296 2.00 23.70 2.70
CA SER A 296 2.53 25.05 2.94
C SER A 296 3.49 25.52 1.83
N GLY A 297 2.94 26.25 0.86
CA GLY A 297 3.73 27.28 0.18
C GLY A 297 4.15 28.34 1.21
N GLU A 298 5.36 28.89 1.09
CA GLU A 298 5.90 29.88 2.03
C GLU A 298 4.89 31.02 2.30
N GLY A 299 4.23 31.00 3.46
CA GLY A 299 3.43 32.13 3.97
C GLY A 299 1.93 31.93 4.18
N GLU A 300 1.34 30.77 3.88
CA GLU A 300 -0.08 30.50 4.22
C GLU A 300 -0.21 29.67 5.51
N GLU A 301 -1.07 30.12 6.43
CA GLU A 301 -1.44 29.32 7.61
C GLU A 301 -2.08 28.01 7.16
N ALA A 302 -1.51 26.89 7.59
CA ALA A 302 -2.03 25.57 7.23
C ALA A 302 -3.47 25.42 7.73
N PRO A 303 -4.39 24.89 6.91
CA PRO A 303 -5.76 24.67 7.34
C PRO A 303 -5.80 23.73 8.55
N PRO A 304 -6.69 23.96 9.53
CA PRO A 304 -6.83 23.07 10.67
C PRO A 304 -7.20 21.67 10.17
N VAL A 305 -6.45 20.66 10.64
CA VAL A 305 -6.71 19.27 10.30
C VAL A 305 -8.06 18.84 10.88
N ASP A 306 -8.89 18.20 10.06
CA ASP A 306 -10.18 17.67 10.50
C ASP A 306 -9.96 16.52 11.50
N GLU A 307 -10.24 16.79 12.78
CA GLU A 307 -10.08 15.80 13.85
C GLU A 307 -10.91 14.53 13.61
N LYS A 308 -12.05 14.63 12.92
CA LYS A 308 -12.87 13.46 12.58
C LYS A 308 -12.15 12.56 11.59
N LEU A 309 -11.44 13.16 10.63
CA LEU A 309 -10.63 12.41 9.68
C LEU A 309 -9.46 11.73 10.40
N VAL A 310 -8.74 12.44 11.27
CA VAL A 310 -7.64 11.85 12.07
C VAL A 310 -8.14 10.67 12.91
N SER A 311 -9.26 10.83 13.60
CA SER A 311 -9.89 9.76 14.38
C SER A 311 -10.31 8.56 13.53
N LYS A 312 -10.81 8.80 12.32
CA LYS A 312 -11.15 7.74 11.35
C LYS A 312 -9.90 6.96 10.93
N ILE A 313 -8.85 7.66 10.50
CA ILE A 313 -7.59 7.05 10.05
C ILE A 313 -6.95 6.26 11.19
N PHE A 314 -6.96 6.79 12.42
CA PHE A 314 -6.46 6.10 13.60
C PHE A 314 -7.21 4.81 13.88
N SER A 315 -8.55 4.86 13.85
CA SER A 315 -9.40 3.69 14.09
C SER A 315 -9.18 2.59 13.05
N GLU A 316 -9.06 2.96 11.77
CA GLU A 316 -8.77 2.02 10.68
C GLU A 316 -7.37 1.41 10.81
N ALA A 317 -6.38 2.19 11.26
CA ALA A 317 -5.04 1.69 11.53
C ALA A 317 -4.98 0.74 12.73
N LEU A 318 -5.78 0.97 13.78
CA LEU A 318 -5.92 0.01 14.89
C LEU A 318 -6.60 -1.29 14.42
N GLU A 319 -7.65 -1.20 13.60
CA GLU A 319 -8.30 -2.38 13.04
C GLU A 319 -7.30 -3.21 12.21
N GLU A 320 -6.54 -2.57 11.32
CA GLU A 320 -5.51 -3.26 10.53
C GLU A 320 -4.39 -3.82 11.42
N SER A 321 -4.02 -3.12 12.50
CA SER A 321 -3.05 -3.61 13.50
C SER A 321 -3.50 -4.92 14.15
N GLY A 322 -4.76 -4.99 14.59
CA GLY A 322 -5.33 -6.22 15.17
C GLY A 322 -5.34 -7.40 14.18
N HIS A 323 -5.40 -7.16 12.88
CA HIS A 323 -5.27 -8.20 11.85
C HIS A 323 -3.81 -8.64 11.64
N MET A 324 -2.87 -7.69 11.66
CA MET A 324 -1.44 -7.96 11.46
C MET A 324 -0.81 -8.64 12.67
N ASP A 325 -1.22 -8.26 13.89
CA ASP A 325 -0.78 -8.84 15.15
C ASP A 325 -1.97 -9.19 16.08
N PRO A 326 -2.67 -10.30 15.84
CA PRO A 326 -3.81 -10.71 16.67
C PRO A 326 -3.42 -11.18 18.08
N GLY A 327 -2.13 -11.18 18.43
CA GLY A 327 -1.65 -11.45 19.79
C GLY A 327 -1.31 -10.19 20.58
N GLY A 328 -1.31 -9.02 19.93
CA GLY A 328 -1.04 -7.72 20.56
C GLY A 328 -2.25 -7.16 21.33
N ASP A 329 -2.04 -6.01 21.98
CA ASP A 329 -3.01 -5.37 22.87
C ASP A 329 -4.27 -4.83 22.16
N GLY A 330 -4.35 -4.90 20.82
CA GLY A 330 -5.51 -4.46 20.03
C GLY A 330 -5.74 -2.95 19.99
N ASP A 331 -5.34 -2.25 21.04
CA ASP A 331 -5.44 -0.80 21.22
C ASP A 331 -4.15 -0.07 20.82
N ALA A 332 -3.13 -0.80 20.38
CA ALA A 332 -1.83 -0.26 19.99
C ALA A 332 -1.63 -0.34 18.47
N MET A 333 -1.27 0.80 17.86
CA MET A 333 -1.05 0.87 16.42
C MET A 333 0.35 0.39 16.06
N VAL A 334 0.44 -0.64 15.21
CA VAL A 334 1.73 -1.12 14.70
C VAL A 334 2.18 -0.32 13.48
N PRO A 335 3.49 -0.12 13.27
CA PRO A 335 4.01 0.74 12.19
C PRO A 335 3.53 0.36 10.78
N GLN A 336 3.39 -0.94 10.50
CA GLN A 336 3.01 -1.45 9.17
C GLN A 336 1.52 -1.18 8.88
N ALA A 337 0.68 -1.23 9.90
CA ALA A 337 -0.74 -0.87 9.78
C ALA A 337 -0.89 0.63 9.53
N PHE A 338 -0.10 1.46 10.24
CA PHE A 338 -0.02 2.90 9.97
C PHE A 338 0.34 3.16 8.51
N VAL A 339 1.48 2.64 8.03
CA VAL A 339 1.95 2.88 6.66
C VAL A 339 0.86 2.53 5.65
N ARG A 340 0.20 1.39 5.83
CA ARG A 340 -0.85 0.94 4.91
C ARG A 340 -2.01 1.93 4.88
N VAL A 341 -2.56 2.28 6.03
CA VAL A 341 -3.71 3.19 6.11
C VAL A 341 -3.31 4.60 5.66
N ALA A 342 -2.16 5.11 6.08
CA ALA A 342 -1.64 6.40 5.64
C ALA A 342 -1.53 6.51 4.10
N ARG A 343 -1.21 5.41 3.42
CA ARG A 343 -1.17 5.35 1.95
C ARG A 343 -2.56 5.38 1.32
N GLN A 344 -3.52 4.67 1.89
CA GLN A 344 -4.92 4.73 1.45
C GLN A 344 -5.48 6.15 1.52
N TYR A 345 -5.08 6.91 2.55
CA TYR A 345 -5.44 8.32 2.71
C TYR A 345 -4.48 9.32 2.06
N ARG A 346 -3.45 8.83 1.34
CA ARG A 346 -2.47 9.67 0.62
C ARG A 346 -1.76 10.70 1.51
N LEU A 347 -1.55 10.39 2.79
CA LEU A 347 -0.98 11.34 3.76
C LEU A 347 0.45 11.80 3.44
N SER A 348 1.24 11.02 2.70
CA SER A 348 2.63 11.38 2.36
C SER A 348 2.79 12.11 1.02
N THR A 349 1.76 12.13 0.17
CA THR A 349 1.91 12.69 -1.17
C THR A 349 1.60 14.17 -1.15
N SER A 350 2.50 15.01 -1.67
CA SER A 350 2.26 16.44 -1.94
C SER A 350 1.15 16.71 -2.98
N HIS A 351 0.39 15.69 -3.34
CA HIS A 351 -0.79 15.85 -4.16
C HIS A 351 -1.92 16.41 -3.33
N LYS A 352 -2.50 17.51 -3.83
CA LYS A 352 -3.85 17.89 -3.45
C LYS A 352 -4.69 16.61 -3.48
N PRO A 353 -5.45 16.30 -2.41
CA PRO A 353 -6.34 15.15 -2.45
C PRO A 353 -7.13 15.24 -3.75
N ILE A 354 -7.10 14.18 -4.56
CA ILE A 354 -8.11 14.02 -5.60
C ILE A 354 -9.39 14.11 -4.80
N SER A 355 -10.11 15.22 -4.94
CA SER A 355 -11.36 15.43 -4.23
C SER A 355 -12.15 14.16 -4.44
N SER A 356 -12.44 13.43 -3.35
CA SER A 356 -13.49 12.43 -3.39
C SER A 356 -14.66 13.10 -4.11
N PRO A 357 -15.30 12.51 -5.14
CA PRO A 357 -16.36 13.19 -5.89
C PRO A 357 -17.63 13.45 -5.06
N ALA A 358 -17.55 13.42 -3.73
CA ALA A 358 -18.52 14.00 -2.84
C ALA A 358 -18.54 15.54 -3.01
N HIS A 359 -19.53 16.02 -3.75
CA HIS A 359 -20.06 17.40 -3.83
C HIS A 359 -19.80 18.26 -5.06
N ALA A 360 -19.59 17.68 -6.24
CA ALA A 360 -19.69 18.46 -7.50
C ALA A 360 -20.75 17.88 -8.46
N ILE A 361 -21.99 17.67 -7.99
CA ILE A 361 -23.15 17.65 -8.89
C ILE A 361 -23.58 19.10 -9.07
N ALA A 362 -23.06 19.76 -10.10
CA ALA A 362 -23.74 20.91 -10.67
C ALA A 362 -25.10 20.41 -11.22
N PRO A 363 -26.24 21.02 -10.87
CA PRO A 363 -27.51 20.65 -11.48
C PRO A 363 -27.42 20.92 -12.98
N ALA A 364 -27.72 19.90 -13.78
CA ALA A 364 -27.91 20.06 -15.21
C ALA A 364 -29.10 21.02 -15.41
N GLU A 365 -28.82 22.22 -15.91
CA GLU A 365 -29.85 23.12 -16.39
C GLU A 365 -30.53 22.48 -17.61
N SER A 366 -31.83 22.29 -17.48
CA SER A 366 -32.78 21.78 -18.48
C SER A 366 -33.25 22.86 -19.43
#